data_AF-A0A182NAU8-F1
#
_entry.id   AF-A0A182NAU8-F1
#
_cell.length_a   1.000
_cell.length_b   1.000
_cell.length_c   1.000
_cell.angle_alpha   90.00
_cell.angle_beta   90.00
_cell.angle_gamma   90.00
#
_symmetry.space_group_name_H-M   'P 1'
#
loop_
_entity.id
_entity.type
_entity.pdbx_description
1 polymer ?
#
loop_
_entity_poly.entity_id
_entity_poly.type
_entity_poly.pdbx_seq_one_letter_code
_entity_poly.pdbx_strand_id
1 'polypeptide(L)'
;VALHFLQASTVRCLLEPWCRELGFIICYGAIVLKLYRHLVEFRTRKAHRWVVRDLDLLRYLCAMIVAVLCYLAAFTATSLDFLQYSELVWQMDQPQSMDAEQVASNMCRPLRWDYVTEAGELLILGFGLQLAIASRNANTQFRERQFLVASILIEFLVSSTFYILRFWYLEEFNPSTLFLALFVRSQLTNTVTLGLIFLPKLWYQHKQ
;
A
#
# COMPACT_ATOMS: atom_id res chain seq x y z
N VAL A 1 -9.72 7.75 -3.32
CA VAL A 1 -11.20 7.80 -3.10
C VAL A 1 -11.86 8.96 -3.84
N ALA A 2 -11.56 10.23 -3.55
CA ALA A 2 -12.23 11.35 -4.24
C ALA A 2 -11.85 11.49 -5.74
N LEU A 3 -10.65 11.07 -6.12
CA LEU A 3 -10.15 11.17 -7.51
C LEU A 3 -10.87 10.26 -8.51
N HIS A 4 -11.60 9.27 -8.00
CA HIS A 4 -12.27 8.23 -8.77
C HIS A 4 -13.65 8.65 -9.30
N PHE A 5 -14.27 9.68 -8.72
CA PHE A 5 -15.58 10.20 -9.15
C PHE A 5 -15.49 11.22 -10.29
N LEU A 6 -14.27 11.53 -10.74
CA LEU A 6 -14.02 12.55 -11.75
C LEU A 6 -13.47 11.87 -13.02
N GLN A 7 -13.95 12.29 -14.19
CA GLN A 7 -13.61 11.76 -15.52
C GLN A 7 -12.11 11.45 -15.69
N ALA A 8 -11.72 10.28 -16.19
CA ALA A 8 -10.31 9.91 -16.19
C ALA A 8 -9.48 10.88 -17.05
N SER A 9 -8.40 11.38 -16.47
CA SER A 9 -7.39 12.18 -17.17
C SER A 9 -6.03 11.51 -16.97
N THR A 10 -5.10 11.72 -17.90
CA THR A 10 -3.74 11.15 -17.83
C THR A 10 -3.09 11.46 -16.48
N VAL A 11 -3.28 12.67 -15.95
CA VAL A 11 -2.77 13.08 -14.63
C VAL A 11 -3.35 12.23 -13.49
N ARG A 12 -4.65 11.89 -13.53
CA ARG A 12 -5.29 11.08 -12.48
C ARG A 12 -4.81 9.63 -12.52
N CYS A 13 -4.59 9.08 -13.70
CA CYS A 13 -4.00 7.75 -13.87
C CYS A 13 -2.61 7.62 -13.27
N LEU A 14 -1.80 8.68 -13.33
CA LEU A 14 -0.50 8.71 -12.68
C LEU A 14 -0.62 9.01 -11.18
N LEU A 15 -1.51 9.91 -10.79
CA LEU A 15 -1.61 10.37 -9.40
C LEU A 15 -2.17 9.30 -8.45
N GLU A 16 -3.05 8.42 -8.92
CA GLU A 16 -3.66 7.39 -8.10
C GLU A 16 -2.64 6.39 -7.52
N PRO A 17 -1.78 5.74 -8.33
CA PRO A 17 -0.69 4.90 -7.81
C PRO A 17 0.20 5.66 -6.83
N TRP A 18 0.52 6.92 -7.11
CA TRP A 18 1.36 7.74 -6.23
C TRP A 18 0.75 7.90 -4.83
N CYS A 19 -0.51 8.35 -4.77
CA CYS A 19 -1.18 8.54 -3.50
C CYS A 19 -1.35 7.22 -2.73
N ARG A 20 -1.63 6.12 -3.45
CA ARG A 20 -1.80 4.79 -2.85
C ARG A 20 -0.50 4.28 -2.23
N GLU A 21 0.57 4.24 -3.00
CA GLU A 21 1.86 3.70 -2.56
C GLU A 21 2.50 4.54 -1.46
N LEU A 22 2.39 5.88 -1.56
CA LEU A 22 2.87 6.76 -0.50
C LEU A 22 2.07 6.60 0.79
N GLY A 23 0.75 6.48 0.70
CA GLY A 23 -0.09 6.20 1.87
C GLY A 23 0.27 4.87 2.52
N PHE A 24 0.47 3.83 1.70
CA PHE A 24 0.84 2.50 2.16
C PHE A 24 2.18 2.51 2.91
N ILE A 25 3.24 3.06 2.30
CA ILE A 25 4.57 3.05 2.93
C ILE A 25 4.63 3.91 4.18
N ILE A 26 3.92 5.04 4.23
CA ILE A 26 3.86 5.89 5.42
C ILE A 26 3.16 5.14 6.56
N CYS A 27 2.01 4.52 6.29
CA CYS A 27 1.23 3.83 7.32
C CYS A 27 1.93 2.54 7.78
N TYR A 28 2.09 1.56 6.87
CA TYR A 28 2.62 0.25 7.22
C TYR A 28 4.12 0.29 7.49
N GLY A 29 4.88 1.18 6.82
CA GLY A 29 6.28 1.40 7.14
C GLY A 29 6.48 1.91 8.57
N ALA A 30 5.64 2.83 9.05
CA ALA A 30 5.67 3.26 10.44
C ALA A 30 5.32 2.13 11.43
N ILE A 31 4.34 1.28 11.11
CA ILE A 31 3.97 0.11 11.93
C ILE A 31 5.14 -0.90 12.00
N VAL A 32 5.77 -1.20 10.86
CA VAL A 32 6.92 -2.11 10.77
C VAL A 32 8.11 -1.56 11.57
N LEU A 33 8.43 -0.27 11.41
CA LEU A 33 9.50 0.39 12.18
C LEU A 33 9.20 0.39 13.68
N LYS A 34 7.95 0.58 14.07
CA LYS A 34 7.54 0.47 15.47
C LYS A 34 7.69 -0.95 16.00
N LEU A 35 7.36 -1.99 15.23
CA LEU A 35 7.62 -3.39 15.59
C LEU A 35 9.13 -3.67 15.68
N TYR A 36 9.93 -3.11 14.78
CA TYR A 36 11.39 -3.20 14.82
C TYR A 36 11.97 -2.60 16.10
N ARG A 37 11.51 -1.41 16.51
CA ARG A 37 11.90 -0.80 17.79
C ARG A 37 11.61 -1.71 18.97
N HIS A 38 10.42 -2.31 19.01
CA HIS A 38 10.08 -3.28 20.06
C HIS A 38 11.07 -4.45 20.05
N LEU A 39 11.30 -5.08 18.90
CA LEU A 39 12.24 -6.19 18.79
C LEU A 39 13.65 -5.84 19.32
N VAL A 40 14.18 -4.67 18.94
CA VAL A 40 15.50 -4.21 19.38
C VAL A 40 15.51 -4.01 20.90
N GLU A 41 14.51 -3.35 21.46
CA GLU A 41 14.43 -3.12 22.91
C GLU A 41 14.44 -4.44 23.71
N PHE A 42 13.72 -5.48 23.26
CA PHE A 42 13.73 -6.77 23.96
C PHE A 42 15.04 -7.55 23.82
N ARG A 43 15.69 -7.53 22.64
CA ARG A 43 17.01 -8.17 22.50
C ARG A 43 18.05 -7.52 23.42
N THR A 44 17.97 -6.19 23.56
CA THR A 44 18.99 -5.42 24.30
C THR A 44 18.93 -5.62 25.81
N ARG A 45 17.79 -6.03 26.38
CA ARG A 45 17.69 -6.40 27.80
C ARG A 45 18.54 -7.61 28.21
N LYS A 46 19.07 -8.41 27.27
CA LYS A 46 19.92 -9.57 27.56
C LYS A 46 21.43 -9.33 27.48
N ALA A 47 21.91 -8.13 27.08
CA ALA A 47 23.36 -7.88 27.03
C ALA A 47 23.81 -6.41 27.17
N HIS A 48 23.09 -5.43 26.60
CA HIS A 48 23.43 -3.99 26.70
C HIS A 48 22.26 -3.17 26.12
N ARG A 49 21.70 -2.19 26.85
CA ARG A 49 20.53 -1.39 26.41
C ARG A 49 20.90 -0.43 25.27
N TRP A 50 20.69 -0.84 24.02
CA TRP A 50 20.78 0.07 22.88
C TRP A 50 19.46 0.82 22.72
N VAL A 51 19.47 2.13 23.01
CA VAL A 51 18.33 3.02 22.79
C VAL A 51 18.37 3.48 21.34
N VAL A 52 17.48 2.93 20.51
CA VAL A 52 17.26 3.45 19.15
C VAL A 52 16.62 4.83 19.29
N ARG A 53 17.26 5.86 18.74
CA ARG A 53 16.78 7.23 18.79
C ARG A 53 15.58 7.37 17.85
N ASP A 54 14.58 8.16 18.26
CA ASP A 54 13.41 8.40 17.41
C ASP A 54 13.79 9.05 16.06
N LEU A 55 14.87 9.83 16.04
CA LEU A 55 15.42 10.45 14.83
C LEU A 55 16.01 9.41 13.85
N ASP A 56 16.60 8.32 14.36
CA ASP A 56 17.10 7.24 13.52
C ASP A 56 15.91 6.48 12.88
N LEU A 57 14.83 6.28 13.64
CA LEU A 57 13.60 5.68 13.12
C LEU A 57 12.97 6.53 12.01
N LEU A 58 12.90 7.85 12.21
CA LEU A 58 12.42 8.78 11.19
C LEU A 58 13.32 8.78 9.95
N ARG A 59 14.63 8.63 10.12
CA ARG A 59 15.59 8.50 9.01
C ARG A 59 15.34 7.24 8.19
N TYR A 60 15.06 6.10 8.83
CA TYR A 60 14.68 4.88 8.13
C TYR A 60 13.35 5.02 7.39
N LEU A 61 12.35 5.67 8.00
CA LEU A 61 11.07 5.94 7.33
C LEU A 61 11.26 6.83 6.10
N CYS A 62 12.03 7.92 6.25
CA CYS A 62 12.35 8.82 5.15
C CYS A 62 13.08 8.07 4.02
N ALA A 63 14.04 7.21 4.34
CA ALA A 63 14.71 6.38 3.34
C ALA A 63 13.74 5.45 2.59
N MET A 64 12.77 4.83 3.28
CA MET A 64 11.74 4.02 2.62
C MET A 64 10.83 4.85 1.72
N ILE A 65 10.43 6.05 2.16
CA ILE A 65 9.62 6.98 1.34
C ILE A 65 10.39 7.41 0.09
N VAL A 66 11.66 7.79 0.22
CA VAL A 66 12.50 8.17 -0.93
C VAL A 66 12.65 7.01 -1.91
N ALA A 67 12.84 5.78 -1.43
CA ALA A 67 12.90 4.61 -2.30
C ALA A 67 11.60 4.42 -3.12
N VAL A 68 10.44 4.59 -2.49
CA VAL A 68 9.13 4.53 -3.16
C VAL A 68 8.94 5.68 -4.14
N LEU A 69 9.39 6.91 -3.80
CA LEU A 69 9.35 8.04 -4.72
C LEU A 69 10.19 7.80 -5.98
N CYS A 70 11.39 7.24 -5.83
CA CYS A 70 12.23 6.86 -6.98
C CYS A 70 11.56 5.78 -7.84
N TYR A 71 10.97 4.77 -7.21
CA TYR A 71 10.19 3.74 -7.91
C TYR A 71 9.03 4.34 -8.70
N LEU A 72 8.24 5.21 -8.06
CA LEU A 72 7.11 5.87 -8.70
C LEU A 72 7.55 6.80 -9.83
N ALA A 73 8.68 7.50 -9.68
CA ALA A 73 9.26 8.29 -10.77
C ALA A 73 9.62 7.43 -11.98
N ALA A 74 10.26 6.27 -11.78
CA ALA A 74 10.56 5.31 -12.84
C ALA A 74 9.28 4.75 -13.49
N PHE A 75 8.26 4.45 -12.69
CA PHE A 75 6.94 4.06 -13.18
C PHE A 75 6.33 5.16 -14.06
N THR A 76 6.38 6.43 -13.64
CA THR A 76 5.83 7.53 -14.44
C THR A 76 6.56 7.73 -15.76
N ALA A 77 7.90 7.69 -15.75
CA ALA A 77 8.69 7.83 -16.96
C ALA A 77 8.38 6.72 -17.97
N THR A 78 8.42 5.46 -17.52
CA THR A 78 8.13 4.31 -18.39
C THR A 78 6.68 4.25 -18.87
N SER A 79 5.73 4.72 -18.05
CA SER A 79 4.32 4.79 -18.44
C SER A 79 4.07 5.88 -19.49
N LEU A 80 4.72 7.04 -19.36
CA LEU A 80 4.62 8.12 -20.34
C LEU A 80 5.24 7.73 -21.68
N ASP A 81 6.41 7.08 -21.66
CA ASP A 81 7.06 6.57 -22.88
C ASP A 81 6.17 5.57 -23.61
N PHE A 82 5.51 4.66 -22.86
CA PHE A 82 4.59 3.68 -23.44
C PHE A 82 3.35 4.33 -24.06
N LEU A 83 2.77 5.34 -23.40
CA LEU A 83 1.63 6.08 -23.94
C LEU A 83 1.98 6.81 -25.24
N GLN A 84 3.12 7.50 -25.27
CA GLN A 84 3.62 8.17 -26.48
C GLN A 84 3.86 7.19 -27.62
N TYR A 85 4.45 6.02 -27.34
CA TYR A 85 4.64 4.98 -28.36
C TYR A 85 3.31 4.43 -28.87
N SER A 86 2.34 4.20 -27.98
CA SER A 86 1.04 3.65 -28.37
C SER A 86 0.25 4.58 -29.29
N GLU A 87 0.23 5.90 -29.03
CA GLU A 87 -0.43 6.86 -29.93
C GLU A 87 0.21 6.90 -31.32
N LEU A 88 1.54 6.80 -31.41
CA LEU A 88 2.26 6.75 -32.68
C LEU A 88 1.93 5.50 -33.51
N VAL A 89 1.67 4.36 -32.84
CA VAL A 89 1.29 3.09 -33.52
C VAL A 89 -0.16 3.12 -33.97
N TRP A 90 -1.09 3.66 -33.16
CA TRP A 90 -2.51 3.78 -33.55
C TRP A 90 -2.72 4.73 -34.72
N GLN A 91 -1.87 5.74 -34.88
CA GLN A 91 -1.97 6.70 -35.98
C GLN A 91 -1.55 6.12 -37.35
N MET A 92 -0.94 4.93 -37.39
CA MET A 92 -0.55 4.25 -38.63
C MET A 92 -1.57 3.21 -39.14
N ASP A 93 -2.55 2.77 -38.35
CA ASP A 93 -3.33 1.54 -38.64
C ASP A 93 -4.86 1.75 -38.80
N GLN A 94 -5.27 2.78 -39.56
CA GLN A 94 -6.61 2.93 -40.23
C GLN A 94 -7.69 3.82 -39.51
N PRO A 95 -8.61 4.51 -40.26
CA PRO A 95 -9.38 5.66 -39.80
C PRO A 95 -10.75 5.34 -39.21
N GLN A 96 -11.22 6.25 -38.35
CA GLN A 96 -12.62 6.60 -38.10
C GLN A 96 -13.58 5.45 -37.70
N SER A 97 -13.62 5.16 -36.40
CA SER A 97 -14.85 4.71 -35.72
C SER A 97 -14.92 5.33 -34.33
N MET A 98 -15.42 6.57 -34.28
CA MET A 98 -16.01 7.13 -33.07
C MET A 98 -17.16 6.20 -32.69
N ASP A 99 -17.06 5.51 -31.55
CA ASP A 99 -18.18 4.95 -30.74
C ASP A 99 -17.63 4.01 -29.64
N ALA A 100 -16.39 3.51 -29.75
CA ALA A 100 -15.70 2.76 -28.70
C ALA A 100 -14.87 3.64 -27.73
N GLU A 101 -14.92 4.96 -27.91
CA GLU A 101 -14.05 5.93 -27.22
C GLU A 101 -14.57 6.33 -25.82
N GLN A 102 -15.87 6.15 -25.55
CA GLN A 102 -16.53 6.66 -24.34
C GLN A 102 -16.64 5.66 -23.16
N VAL A 103 -16.39 4.36 -23.38
CA VAL A 103 -16.43 3.35 -22.31
C VAL A 103 -15.03 2.97 -21.81
N ALA A 104 -14.00 3.16 -22.65
CA ALA A 104 -12.60 3.02 -22.26
C ALA A 104 -12.03 4.25 -21.52
N SER A 105 -12.81 5.34 -21.40
CA SER A 105 -12.36 6.65 -20.89
C SER A 105 -12.41 6.81 -19.38
N ASN A 106 -12.79 5.77 -18.62
CA ASN A 106 -12.89 5.84 -17.15
C ASN A 106 -11.94 4.90 -16.41
N MET A 107 -11.13 4.08 -17.10
CA MET A 107 -10.15 3.21 -16.45
C MET A 107 -8.79 3.26 -17.15
N CYS A 108 -7.76 3.53 -16.37
CA CYS A 108 -6.37 3.49 -16.83
C CYS A 108 -6.01 2.03 -17.16
N ARG A 109 -5.40 1.80 -18.34
CA ARG A 109 -5.00 0.44 -18.77
C ARG A 109 -4.11 -0.20 -17.70
N PRO A 110 -4.36 -1.47 -17.31
CA PRO A 110 -3.52 -2.16 -16.35
C PRO A 110 -2.13 -2.37 -16.94
N LEU A 111 -1.11 -1.76 -16.34
CA LEU A 111 0.29 -1.97 -16.71
C LEU A 111 0.86 -3.19 -15.97
N ARG A 112 1.85 -3.87 -16.56
CA ARG A 112 2.59 -4.97 -15.91
C ARG A 112 3.22 -4.57 -14.56
N TRP A 113 3.38 -3.27 -14.31
CA TRP A 113 3.85 -2.68 -13.05
C TRP A 113 2.92 -2.94 -11.86
N ASP A 114 1.65 -3.29 -12.09
CA ASP A 114 0.73 -3.68 -11.02
C ASP A 114 1.31 -4.86 -10.23
N TYR A 115 1.80 -5.90 -10.90
CA TYR A 115 2.40 -7.08 -10.25
C TYR A 115 3.64 -6.74 -9.42
N VAL A 116 4.47 -5.80 -9.89
CA VAL A 116 5.67 -5.36 -9.17
C VAL A 116 5.27 -4.65 -7.87
N THR A 117 4.26 -3.81 -7.96
CA THR A 117 3.71 -3.06 -6.83
C THR A 117 3.08 -4.00 -5.80
N GLU A 118 2.22 -4.92 -6.27
CA GLU A 118 1.57 -5.94 -5.44
C GLU A 118 2.59 -6.81 -4.71
N ALA A 119 3.65 -7.26 -5.41
CA ALA A 119 4.74 -8.00 -4.80
C ALA A 119 5.48 -7.19 -3.74
N GLY A 120 5.76 -5.91 -4.01
CA GLY A 120 6.41 -4.99 -3.07
C GLY A 120 5.63 -4.81 -1.76
N GLU A 121 4.32 -4.58 -1.86
CA GLU A 121 3.44 -4.43 -0.70
C GLU A 121 3.40 -5.70 0.15
N LEU A 122 3.23 -6.87 -0.48
CA LEU A 122 3.24 -8.16 0.22
C LEU A 122 4.59 -8.45 0.89
N LEU A 123 5.71 -8.06 0.27
CA LEU A 123 7.03 -8.21 0.86
C LEU A 123 7.20 -7.34 2.11
N ILE A 124 6.74 -6.07 2.08
CA ILE A 124 6.79 -5.18 3.24
C ILE A 124 5.96 -5.74 4.40
N LEU A 125 4.74 -6.20 4.12
CA LEU A 125 3.86 -6.80 5.11
C LEU A 125 4.43 -8.12 5.65
N GLY A 126 4.97 -8.97 4.78
CA GLY A 126 5.64 -10.21 5.13
C GLY A 126 6.85 -9.98 6.03
N PHE A 127 7.68 -8.97 5.72
CA PHE A 127 8.77 -8.54 6.58
C PHE A 127 8.25 -8.09 7.96
N GLY A 128 7.17 -7.31 7.99
CA GLY A 128 6.44 -6.95 9.20
C GLY A 128 6.02 -8.15 10.05
N LEU A 129 5.47 -9.19 9.43
CA LEU A 129 5.10 -10.44 10.09
C LEU A 129 6.32 -11.21 10.62
N GLN A 130 7.43 -11.24 9.87
CA GLN A 130 8.68 -11.85 10.36
C GLN A 130 9.21 -11.13 11.61
N LEU A 131 9.18 -9.80 11.64
CA LEU A 131 9.51 -9.03 12.85
C LEU A 131 8.53 -9.33 14.00
N ALA A 132 7.25 -9.48 13.69
CA ALA A 132 6.24 -9.86 14.67
C ALA A 132 6.51 -11.24 15.28
N ILE A 133 6.93 -12.22 14.48
CA ILE A 133 7.29 -13.57 14.94
C ILE A 133 8.59 -13.53 15.75
N ALA A 134 9.61 -12.83 15.28
CA ALA A 134 10.88 -12.66 16.00
C ALA A 134 10.67 -12.00 17.38
N SER A 135 9.71 -11.08 17.46
CA SER A 135 9.33 -10.41 18.71
C SER A 135 8.28 -11.20 19.52
N ARG A 136 7.96 -12.47 19.21
CA ARG A 136 6.87 -13.21 19.91
C ARG A 136 6.97 -13.26 21.42
N ASN A 137 8.19 -13.34 21.93
CA ASN A 137 8.47 -13.43 23.36
C ASN A 137 8.56 -12.07 24.05
N ALA A 138 8.43 -10.97 23.28
CA ALA A 138 8.38 -9.62 23.79
C ALA A 138 7.03 -9.36 24.46
N ASN A 139 7.03 -9.25 25.78
CA ASN A 139 5.84 -8.84 26.52
C ASN A 139 5.83 -7.31 26.64
N THR A 140 5.16 -6.63 25.71
CA THR A 140 5.02 -5.16 25.72
C THR A 140 3.98 -4.74 26.75
N GLN A 141 4.21 -3.61 27.42
CA GLN A 141 3.12 -3.00 28.20
C GLN A 141 1.91 -2.74 27.29
N PHE A 142 0.70 -2.96 27.83
CA PHE A 142 -0.59 -2.67 27.18
C PHE A 142 -0.99 -3.48 25.94
N ARG A 143 -0.37 -4.64 25.68
CA ARG A 143 -0.69 -5.48 24.49
C ARG A 143 -0.62 -4.71 23.17
N GLU A 144 0.05 -3.55 23.13
CA GLU A 144 0.13 -2.66 21.96
C GLU A 144 0.68 -3.40 20.73
N ARG A 145 1.68 -4.26 20.95
CA ARG A 145 2.21 -5.15 19.91
C ARG A 145 1.12 -5.98 19.24
N GLN A 146 0.16 -6.52 20.00
CA GLN A 146 -0.87 -7.38 19.42
C GLN A 146 -1.78 -6.63 18.45
N PHE A 147 -2.10 -5.36 18.75
CA PHE A 147 -2.86 -4.52 17.82
C PHE A 147 -2.07 -4.18 16.55
N LEU A 148 -0.76 -3.91 16.68
CA LEU A 148 0.12 -3.69 15.53
C LEU A 148 0.23 -4.95 14.65
N VAL A 149 0.41 -6.12 15.26
CA VAL A 149 0.48 -7.40 14.55
C VAL A 149 -0.85 -7.75 13.90
N ALA A 150 -1.97 -7.55 14.60
CA ALA A 150 -3.30 -7.76 14.04
C ALA A 150 -3.55 -6.86 12.83
N SER A 151 -3.11 -5.59 12.89
CA SER A 151 -3.23 -4.66 11.76
C SER A 151 -2.47 -5.16 10.52
N ILE A 152 -1.21 -5.59 10.68
CA ILE A 152 -0.43 -6.15 9.57
C ILE A 152 -1.03 -7.46 9.06
N LEU A 153 -1.48 -8.34 9.96
CA LEU A 153 -2.03 -9.64 9.59
C LEU A 153 -3.33 -9.50 8.80
N ILE A 154 -4.25 -8.64 9.27
CA ILE A 154 -5.50 -8.36 8.57
C ILE A 154 -5.20 -7.78 7.19
N GLU A 155 -4.29 -6.80 7.10
CA GLU A 155 -3.92 -6.23 5.81
C GLU A 155 -3.33 -7.27 4.87
N PHE A 156 -2.39 -8.09 5.35
CA PHE A 156 -1.74 -9.12 4.55
C PHE A 156 -2.75 -10.12 4.01
N LEU A 157 -3.68 -10.59 4.84
CA LEU A 157 -4.73 -11.51 4.40
C LEU A 157 -5.67 -10.88 3.38
N VAL A 158 -6.17 -9.67 3.65
CA VAL A 158 -7.08 -8.95 2.75
C VAL A 158 -6.42 -8.65 1.41
N SER A 159 -5.19 -8.15 1.42
CA SER A 159 -4.43 -7.84 0.21
C SER A 159 -4.06 -9.10 -0.57
N SER A 160 -3.63 -10.17 0.10
CA SER A 160 -3.34 -11.45 -0.56
C SER A 160 -4.59 -12.06 -1.20
N THR A 161 -5.72 -12.10 -0.48
CA THR A 161 -6.99 -12.60 -1.04
C THR A 161 -7.43 -11.77 -2.24
N PHE A 162 -7.31 -10.45 -2.17
CA PHE A 162 -7.66 -9.57 -3.30
C PHE A 162 -6.77 -9.81 -4.52
N TYR A 163 -5.44 -9.94 -4.35
CA TYR A 163 -4.53 -10.17 -5.48
C TYR A 163 -4.72 -11.54 -6.11
N ILE A 164 -4.98 -12.57 -5.31
CA ILE A 164 -5.35 -13.90 -5.82
C ILE A 164 -6.65 -13.80 -6.61
N LEU A 165 -7.70 -13.19 -6.04
CA LEU A 165 -8.98 -13.04 -6.71
C LEU A 165 -8.84 -12.27 -8.04
N ARG A 166 -8.07 -11.17 -8.02
CA ARG A 166 -7.78 -10.39 -9.22
C ARG A 166 -7.08 -11.25 -10.27
N PHE A 167 -6.08 -12.06 -9.90
CA PHE A 167 -5.36 -12.92 -10.83
C PHE A 167 -6.27 -13.95 -11.52
N TRP A 168 -7.17 -14.61 -10.77
CA TRP A 168 -8.05 -15.64 -11.31
C TRP A 168 -9.21 -15.10 -12.15
N TYR A 169 -9.75 -13.94 -11.79
CA TYR A 169 -10.99 -13.41 -12.37
C TYR A 169 -10.77 -12.12 -13.18
N LEU A 170 -9.52 -11.80 -13.51
CA LEU A 170 -9.13 -10.54 -14.19
C LEU A 170 -9.86 -10.35 -15.54
N GLU A 171 -10.22 -11.42 -16.22
CA GLU A 171 -10.92 -11.39 -17.52
C GLU A 171 -12.45 -11.33 -17.41
N GLU A 172 -13.03 -11.73 -16.28
CA GLU A 172 -14.49 -11.83 -16.10
C GLU A 172 -15.11 -10.64 -15.36
N PHE A 173 -14.29 -9.82 -14.70
CA PHE A 173 -14.81 -8.71 -13.90
C PHE A 173 -15.26 -7.52 -14.76
N ASN A 174 -16.54 -7.16 -14.59
CA ASN A 174 -17.04 -5.85 -15.03
C ASN A 174 -16.22 -4.73 -14.37
N PRO A 175 -15.82 -3.68 -15.11
CA PRO A 175 -14.98 -2.58 -14.63
C PRO A 175 -15.55 -1.90 -13.36
N SER A 176 -16.87 -1.77 -13.29
CA SER A 176 -17.60 -1.20 -12.15
C SER A 176 -17.48 -2.05 -10.87
N THR A 177 -17.42 -3.37 -11.01
CA THR A 177 -17.30 -4.30 -9.87
C THR A 177 -15.88 -4.27 -9.30
N LEU A 178 -14.87 -4.20 -10.17
CA LEU A 178 -13.47 -4.09 -9.76
C LEU A 178 -13.22 -2.80 -8.99
N PHE A 179 -13.80 -1.69 -9.47
CA PHE A 179 -13.76 -0.40 -8.79
C PHE A 179 -14.38 -0.45 -7.40
N LEU A 180 -15.59 -1.01 -7.27
CA LEU A 180 -16.28 -1.10 -5.99
C LEU A 180 -15.49 -1.98 -5.01
N ALA A 181 -14.92 -3.08 -5.49
CA ALA A 181 -14.06 -3.95 -4.68
C ALA A 181 -12.80 -3.23 -4.17
N LEU A 182 -12.11 -2.45 -5.01
CA LEU A 182 -10.96 -1.63 -4.61
C LEU A 182 -11.34 -0.58 -3.57
N PHE A 183 -12.48 0.10 -3.78
CA PHE A 183 -12.98 1.11 -2.86
C PHE A 183 -13.31 0.51 -1.49
N VAL A 184 -14.07 -0.58 -1.46
CA VAL A 184 -14.45 -1.29 -0.24
C VAL A 184 -13.20 -1.79 0.48
N ARG A 185 -12.26 -2.40 -0.25
CA ARG A 185 -10.97 -2.85 0.31
C ARG A 185 -10.26 -1.69 1.00
N SER A 186 -10.03 -0.60 0.26
CA SER A 186 -9.29 0.57 0.75
C SER A 186 -9.93 1.22 1.97
N GLN A 187 -11.26 1.37 2.00
CA GLN A 187 -11.94 1.99 3.12
C GLN A 187 -11.94 1.10 4.36
N LEU A 188 -12.21 -0.20 4.20
CA LEU A 188 -12.23 -1.13 5.31
C LEU A 188 -10.84 -1.28 5.92
N THR A 189 -9.80 -1.46 5.11
CA THR A 189 -8.44 -1.65 5.64
C THR A 189 -7.91 -0.42 6.36
N ASN A 190 -8.13 0.78 5.82
CA ASN A 190 -7.73 2.02 6.48
C ASN A 190 -8.52 2.26 7.78
N THR A 191 -9.84 2.06 7.77
CA THR A 191 -10.68 2.27 8.96
C THR A 191 -10.33 1.28 10.07
N VAL A 192 -10.15 0.01 9.71
CA VAL A 192 -9.75 -1.04 10.65
C VAL A 192 -8.37 -0.75 11.24
N THR A 193 -7.38 -0.41 10.42
CA THR A 193 -6.02 -0.09 10.88
C THR A 193 -6.00 1.11 11.83
N LEU A 194 -6.70 2.20 11.48
CA LEU A 194 -6.81 3.37 12.36
C LEU A 194 -7.52 3.02 13.68
N GLY A 195 -8.61 2.26 13.61
CA GLY A 195 -9.33 1.78 14.78
C GLY A 195 -8.42 0.99 15.72
N LEU A 196 -7.70 -0.01 15.21
CA LEU A 196 -6.80 -0.83 16.02
C LEU A 196 -5.65 -0.04 16.65
N ILE A 197 -5.16 1.01 16.00
CA ILE A 197 -4.02 1.80 16.49
C ILE A 197 -4.46 2.85 17.52
N PHE A 198 -5.57 3.55 17.27
CA PHE A 198 -5.99 4.71 18.06
C PHE A 198 -6.98 4.36 19.18
N LEU A 199 -7.92 3.42 18.97
CA LEU A 199 -8.93 3.09 19.98
C LEU A 199 -8.33 2.63 21.32
N PRO A 200 -7.32 1.73 21.36
CA PRO A 200 -6.75 1.29 22.64
C PRO A 200 -6.08 2.45 23.40
N LYS A 201 -5.52 3.44 22.68
CA LYS A 201 -4.88 4.61 23.28
C LYS A 201 -5.89 5.58 23.86
N LEU A 202 -6.94 5.88 23.11
CA LEU A 202 -8.00 6.80 23.55
C LEU A 202 -8.77 6.23 24.76
N TRP A 203 -9.12 4.94 24.72
CA TRP A 203 -9.77 4.27 25.84
C TRP A 203 -8.94 4.38 27.11
N TYR A 204 -7.62 4.21 27.01
CA TYR A 204 -6.74 4.28 28.18
C TYR A 204 -6.59 5.70 28.70
N GLN A 205 -6.42 6.70 27.83
CA GLN A 205 -6.34 8.10 28.23
C GLN A 205 -7.63 8.60 28.90
N HIS A 206 -8.80 8.07 28.53
CA HIS A 206 -10.07 8.40 29.20
C HIS A 206 -10.22 7.73 30.57
N LYS A 207 -9.50 6.63 30.83
CA LYS A 207 -9.60 5.89 32.10
C LYS A 207 -8.59 6.39 33.17
N GLN A 208 -7.60 7.19 32.78
CA GLN A 208 -6.67 7.90 33.66
C GLN A 208 -7.24 9.25 34.08
#